data_AF-A0A2M7Q7Q3-F1
#
_entry.id   AF-A0A2M7Q7Q3-F1
#
_cell.length_a   1.000
_cell.length_b   1.000
_cell.length_c   1.000
_cell.angle_alpha   90.00
_cell.angle_beta   90.00
_cell.angle_gamma   90.00
#
_symmetry.space_group_name_H-M   'P 1'
#
loop_
_entity.id
_entity.type
_entity.pdbx_description
1 polymer ?
#
loop_
_entity_poly.entity_id
_entity_poly.type
_entity_poly.pdbx_seq_one_letter_code
_entity_poly.pdbx_strand_id
1 'polypeptide(L)'
;LKAIKVTDGKYKQIIKHRELINKNWSKLLERIKSGDERDLRLAIIEADSLVDEILKEHGYPGNDMGERMKSIHPSEIDNLNDLWEAHKLRNRLVHEADFHLQAVEYKKIISIYHEVLEELLSRELELI
;
A
#
# COMPACT_ATOMS: atom_id res chain seq x y z
N LEU A 1 2.68 -11.45 -32.98
CA LEU A 1 2.03 -10.57 -31.98
C LEU A 1 0.72 -11.22 -31.56
N LYS A 2 0.72 -12.00 -30.46
CA LYS A 2 -0.53 -12.54 -29.90
C LYS A 2 -1.15 -11.43 -29.07
N ALA A 3 -2.15 -10.74 -29.63
CA ALA A 3 -3.08 -9.97 -28.82
C ALA A 3 -3.80 -10.97 -27.91
N ILE A 4 -3.45 -10.97 -26.62
CA ILE A 4 -4.17 -11.73 -25.61
C ILE A 4 -5.56 -11.08 -25.57
N LYS A 5 -6.59 -11.78 -26.09
CA LYS A 5 -7.97 -11.34 -25.91
C LYS A 5 -8.28 -11.47 -24.43
N VAL A 6 -8.21 -10.36 -23.71
CA VAL A 6 -8.73 -10.29 -22.34
C VAL A 6 -10.20 -10.66 -22.38
N THR A 7 -10.59 -11.59 -21.53
CA THR A 7 -12.00 -11.95 -21.38
C THR A 7 -12.68 -10.91 -20.51
N ASP A 8 -13.94 -10.60 -20.81
CA ASP A 8 -14.78 -9.72 -19.96
C ASP A 8 -14.77 -10.15 -18.48
N GLY A 9 -14.52 -11.43 -18.19
CA GLY A 9 -14.37 -11.97 -16.85
C GLY A 9 -13.12 -11.48 -16.11
N LYS A 10 -11.94 -11.52 -16.73
CA LYS A 10 -10.69 -11.04 -16.11
C LYS A 10 -10.77 -9.53 -15.84
N TYR A 11 -11.27 -8.77 -16.80
CA TYR A 11 -11.50 -7.32 -16.64
C TYR A 11 -12.41 -7.01 -15.45
N LYS A 12 -13.58 -7.67 -15.36
CA LYS A 12 -14.52 -7.49 -14.24
C LYS A 12 -13.91 -7.81 -12.88
N GLN A 13 -13.03 -8.82 -12.82
CA GLN A 13 -12.35 -9.18 -11.58
C GLN A 13 -11.39 -8.07 -11.12
N ILE A 14 -10.58 -7.53 -12.04
CA ILE A 14 -9.63 -6.43 -11.74
C ILE A 14 -10.39 -5.18 -11.28
N ILE A 15 -11.46 -4.78 -11.98
CA ILE A 15 -12.25 -3.61 -11.58
C ILE A 15 -12.85 -3.78 -10.19
N LYS A 16 -13.45 -4.95 -9.90
CA LYS A 16 -14.01 -5.23 -8.57
C LYS A 16 -12.95 -5.21 -7.47
N HIS A 17 -11.75 -5.70 -7.77
CA HIS A 17 -10.62 -5.67 -6.85
C HIS A 17 -10.17 -4.23 -6.56
N ARG A 18 -9.98 -3.40 -7.59
CA ARG A 18 -9.68 -1.97 -7.43
C ARG A 18 -10.76 -1.22 -6.65
N GLU A 19 -12.04 -1.49 -6.90
CA GLU A 19 -13.14 -0.88 -6.14
C GLU A 19 -13.07 -1.23 -4.64
N LEU A 20 -12.72 -2.48 -4.31
CA LEU A 20 -12.55 -2.91 -2.92
C LEU A 20 -11.39 -2.18 -2.24
N ILE A 21 -10.25 -2.09 -2.92
CA ILE A 21 -9.06 -1.38 -2.42
C ILE A 21 -9.34 0.10 -2.22
N ASN A 22 -9.94 0.76 -3.21
CA ASN A 22 -10.31 2.17 -3.11
C ASN A 22 -11.29 2.43 -1.97
N LYS A 23 -12.21 1.49 -1.72
CA LYS A 23 -13.13 1.57 -0.57
C LYS A 23 -12.39 1.44 0.76
N ASN A 24 -11.41 0.55 0.85
CA ASN A 24 -10.58 0.40 2.05
C ASN A 24 -9.73 1.66 2.28
N TRP A 25 -9.10 2.18 1.23
CA TRP A 25 -8.32 3.43 1.28
C TRP A 25 -9.19 4.62 1.70
N SER A 26 -10.40 4.73 1.16
CA SER A 26 -11.33 5.81 1.52
C SER A 26 -11.69 5.81 3.01
N LYS A 27 -11.90 4.63 3.61
CA LYS A 27 -12.15 4.51 5.06
C LYS A 27 -10.96 4.98 5.89
N LEU A 28 -9.76 4.66 5.44
CA LEU A 28 -8.51 5.10 6.07
C LEU A 28 -8.41 6.64 6.04
N LEU A 29 -8.77 7.27 4.91
CA LEU A 29 -8.78 8.73 4.79
C LEU A 29 -9.78 9.39 5.77
N GLU A 30 -10.91 8.74 6.07
CA GLU A 30 -11.84 9.25 7.10
C GLU A 30 -11.21 9.27 8.50
N ARG A 31 -10.35 8.30 8.84
CA ARG A 31 -9.60 8.31 10.11
C ARG A 31 -8.64 9.50 10.17
N ILE A 32 -7.97 9.83 9.07
CA ILE A 32 -7.04 10.96 9.02
C ILE A 32 -7.76 12.29 9.26
N LYS A 33 -9.02 12.42 8.84
CA LYS A 33 -9.82 13.63 9.05
C LYS A 33 -10.14 13.89 10.52
N SER A 34 -10.17 12.87 11.39
CA SER A 34 -10.43 13.07 12.82
C SER A 34 -9.30 13.85 13.50
N GLY A 35 -8.07 13.70 13.01
CA GLY A 35 -6.87 14.32 13.57
C GLY A 35 -6.45 13.75 14.93
N ASP A 36 -7.15 12.75 15.47
CA ASP A 36 -6.76 12.05 16.70
C ASP A 36 -5.55 11.16 16.41
N GLU A 37 -4.54 11.22 17.28
CA GLU A 37 -3.31 10.48 17.06
C GLU A 37 -3.51 8.97 16.95
N ARG A 38 -4.47 8.39 17.68
CA ARG A 38 -4.75 6.95 17.61
C ARG A 38 -5.30 6.58 16.25
N ASP A 39 -6.17 7.42 15.69
CA ASP A 39 -6.72 7.23 14.35
C ASP A 39 -5.64 7.37 13.28
N LEU A 40 -4.72 8.33 13.44
CA LEU A 40 -3.58 8.52 12.54
C LEU A 40 -2.60 7.33 12.58
N ARG A 41 -2.32 6.79 13.77
CA ARG A 41 -1.50 5.57 13.93
C ARG A 41 -2.16 4.38 13.26
N LEU A 42 -3.45 4.18 13.51
CA LEU A 42 -4.21 3.09 12.92
C LEU A 42 -4.26 3.20 11.39
N ALA A 43 -4.41 4.42 10.86
CA ALA A 43 -4.34 4.67 9.42
C ALA A 43 -3.00 4.23 8.83
N ILE A 44 -1.86 4.54 9.45
CA ILE A 44 -0.55 4.09 8.95
C ILE A 44 -0.44 2.55 8.96
N ILE A 45 -0.90 1.90 10.02
CA ILE A 45 -0.85 0.43 10.14
C ILE A 45 -1.74 -0.24 9.09
N GLU A 46 -2.95 0.30 8.86
CA GLU A 46 -3.88 -0.20 7.85
C GLU A 46 -3.33 0.05 6.42
N ALA A 47 -2.68 1.19 6.15
CA ALA A 47 -2.04 1.48 4.86
C ALA A 47 -0.92 0.48 4.54
N ASP A 48 -0.05 0.22 5.51
CA ASP A 48 1.05 -0.74 5.38
C ASP A 48 0.52 -2.16 5.08
N SER A 49 -0.47 -2.60 5.85
CA SER A 49 -1.11 -3.90 5.64
C SER A 49 -1.76 -4.02 4.26
N LEU A 50 -2.41 -2.96 3.77
CA LEU A 50 -3.04 -2.97 2.46
C LEU A 50 -2.00 -3.08 1.35
N VAL A 51 -0.90 -2.31 1.42
CA VAL A 51 0.19 -2.42 0.44
C VAL A 51 0.84 -3.80 0.49
N ASP A 52 1.04 -4.38 1.68
CA ASP A 52 1.57 -5.74 1.83
C ASP A 52 0.67 -6.80 1.16
N GLU A 53 -0.64 -6.68 1.31
CA GLU A 53 -1.62 -7.56 0.65
C GLU A 53 -1.50 -7.49 -0.88
N ILE A 54 -1.39 -6.28 -1.44
CA ILE A 54 -1.26 -6.11 -2.90
C ILE A 54 0.09 -6.65 -3.40
N LEU A 55 1.18 -6.39 -2.69
CA LEU A 55 2.48 -6.97 -3.04
C LEU A 55 2.43 -8.51 -3.05
N LYS A 56 1.73 -9.11 -2.08
CA LYS A 56 1.54 -10.55 -2.03
C LYS A 56 0.69 -11.06 -3.20
N GLU A 57 -0.37 -10.36 -3.57
CA GLU A 57 -1.23 -10.72 -4.70
C GLU A 57 -0.49 -10.61 -6.05
N HIS A 58 0.43 -9.65 -6.17
CA HIS A 58 1.33 -9.49 -7.32
C HIS A 58 2.46 -10.53 -7.35
N GLY A 59 2.54 -11.40 -6.34
CA GLY A 59 3.42 -12.57 -6.33
C GLY A 59 4.80 -12.35 -5.73
N TYR A 60 5.05 -11.21 -5.05
CA TYR A 60 6.32 -11.00 -4.36
C TYR A 60 6.44 -11.98 -3.16
N PRO A 61 7.52 -12.78 -3.09
CA PRO A 61 7.69 -13.79 -2.04
C PRO A 61 8.12 -13.19 -0.71
N GLY A 62 7.74 -13.83 0.40
CA GLY A 62 8.13 -13.44 1.76
C GLY A 62 7.04 -13.79 2.78
N ASN A 63 7.41 -13.90 4.06
CA ASN A 63 6.45 -14.16 5.13
C ASN A 63 5.78 -12.87 5.62
N ASP A 64 6.49 -11.75 5.56
CA ASP A 64 6.03 -10.42 5.95
C ASP A 64 6.38 -9.36 4.88
N MET A 65 5.92 -8.13 5.11
CA MET A 65 6.16 -7.00 4.21
C MET A 65 7.65 -6.71 4.00
N GLY A 66 8.46 -6.84 5.05
CA GLY A 66 9.90 -6.62 4.97
C GLY A 66 10.57 -7.64 4.05
N GLU A 67 10.26 -8.93 4.22
CA GLU A 67 10.75 -9.98 3.33
C GLU A 67 10.25 -9.79 1.90
N ARG A 68 8.99 -9.40 1.70
CA ARG A 68 8.45 -9.06 0.37
C ARG A 68 9.21 -7.92 -0.26
N MET A 69 9.36 -6.78 0.40
CA MET A 69 10.11 -5.64 -0.13
C MET A 69 11.57 -5.96 -0.45
N LYS A 70 12.22 -6.89 0.28
CA LYS A 70 13.60 -7.32 -0.03
C LYS A 70 13.69 -8.08 -1.35
N SER A 71 12.62 -8.77 -1.75
CA SER A 71 12.58 -9.54 -2.98
C SER A 71 12.39 -8.69 -4.24
N ILE A 72 11.92 -7.44 -4.07
CA ILE A 72 11.58 -6.51 -5.16
C ILE A 72 12.86 -5.92 -5.74
N HIS A 73 13.04 -6.01 -7.05
CA HIS A 73 14.12 -5.30 -7.72
C HIS A 73 13.82 -3.79 -7.72
N PRO A 74 14.78 -2.88 -7.45
CA PRO A 74 14.51 -1.44 -7.34
C PRO A 74 13.88 -0.77 -8.58
N SER A 75 13.95 -1.40 -9.76
CA SER A 75 13.27 -0.90 -10.96
C SER A 75 11.81 -1.32 -11.07
N GLU A 76 11.34 -2.19 -10.18
CA GLU A 76 9.97 -2.71 -10.18
C GLU A 76 9.04 -1.83 -9.35
N ILE A 77 9.52 -0.95 -8.48
CA ILE A 77 8.69 0.02 -7.75
C ILE A 77 9.49 1.31 -7.61
N ASP A 78 8.96 2.42 -8.14
CA ASP A 78 9.68 3.69 -8.21
C ASP A 78 10.09 4.20 -6.82
N ASN A 79 9.18 4.08 -5.84
CA ASN A 79 9.36 4.60 -4.48
C ASN A 79 9.70 3.51 -3.44
N LEU A 80 10.41 2.45 -3.84
CA LEU A 80 10.71 1.32 -2.95
C LEU A 80 11.48 1.73 -1.68
N ASN A 81 12.42 2.66 -1.78
CA ASN A 81 13.17 3.15 -0.62
C ASN A 81 12.29 3.95 0.35
N ASP A 82 11.38 4.78 -0.17
CA ASP A 82 10.46 5.53 0.68
C ASP A 82 9.46 4.59 1.37
N LEU A 83 9.02 3.54 0.68
CA LEU A 83 8.19 2.48 1.26
C LEU A 83 8.91 1.77 2.42
N TRP A 84 10.22 1.49 2.28
CA TRP A 84 11.04 0.96 3.37
C TRP A 84 11.09 1.87 4.59
N GLU A 85 11.26 3.18 4.39
CA GLU A 85 11.29 4.15 5.49
C GLU A 85 9.91 4.29 6.15
N ALA A 86 8.84 4.31 5.36
CA ALA A 86 7.46 4.30 5.86
C ALA A 86 7.17 3.05 6.72
N HIS A 87 7.60 1.87 6.26
CA HIS A 87 7.44 0.60 6.98
C HIS A 87 8.23 0.60 8.30
N LYS A 88 9.46 1.11 8.31
CA LYS A 88 10.24 1.25 9.55
C LYS A 88 9.54 2.16 10.55
N LEU A 89 9.04 3.31 10.12
CA LEU A 89 8.30 4.24 10.99
C LEU A 89 7.02 3.59 11.53
N ARG A 90 6.28 2.84 10.69
CA ARG A 90 5.13 2.03 11.13
C ARG A 90 5.52 1.05 12.22
N ASN A 91 6.64 0.32 12.07
CA ASN A 91 7.10 -0.63 13.07
C ASN A 91 7.38 0.05 14.41
N ARG A 92 8.01 1.23 14.38
CA ARG A 92 8.23 2.03 15.60
C ARG A 92 6.92 2.46 16.25
N LEU A 93 5.93 2.91 15.48
CA LEU A 93 4.60 3.28 16.02
C LEU A 93 3.89 2.13 16.75
N VAL A 94 4.15 0.88 16.34
CA VAL A 94 3.56 -0.32 16.94
C VAL A 94 4.34 -0.81 18.15
N HIS A 95 5.67 -0.78 18.09
CA HIS A 95 6.54 -1.41 19.08
C HIS A 95 7.11 -0.46 20.15
N GLU A 96 7.19 0.85 19.86
CA GLU A 96 7.72 1.87 20.77
C GLU A 96 6.56 2.71 21.33
N ALA A 97 6.15 2.45 22.58
CA ALA A 97 5.02 3.16 23.20
C ALA A 97 5.21 4.68 23.27
N ASP A 98 6.44 5.15 23.48
CA ASP A 98 6.78 6.57 23.60
C ASP A 98 7.15 7.22 22.25
N PHE A 99 7.10 6.48 21.14
CA PHE A 99 7.40 7.04 19.83
C PHE A 99 6.17 7.75 19.26
N HIS A 100 6.32 9.02 18.91
CA HIS A 100 5.27 9.87 18.35
C HIS A 100 5.80 10.58 17.10
N LEU A 101 4.92 10.78 16.13
CA LEU A 101 5.20 11.55 14.92
C LEU A 101 4.49 12.89 14.95
N GLN A 102 5.04 13.87 14.26
CA GLN A 102 4.37 15.13 13.98
C GLN A 102 3.27 14.90 12.93
N ALA A 103 2.21 15.71 12.97
CA ALA A 103 1.08 15.61 12.03
C ALA A 103 1.52 15.67 10.55
N VAL A 104 2.61 16.39 10.24
CA VAL A 104 3.19 16.46 8.89
C VAL A 104 3.83 15.14 8.47
N GLU A 105 4.44 14.40 9.39
CA GLU A 105 5.07 13.12 9.13
C GLU A 105 4.02 12.04 8.87
N TYR A 106 2.91 12.04 9.62
CA TYR A 106 1.76 11.16 9.33
C TYR A 106 1.27 11.33 7.89
N LYS A 107 1.05 12.58 7.45
CA LYS A 107 0.62 12.87 6.07
C LYS A 107 1.62 12.39 5.03
N LYS A 108 2.91 12.59 5.28
CA LYS A 108 3.98 12.14 4.38
C LYS A 108 3.99 10.62 4.24
N ILE A 109 3.92 9.89 5.35
CA ILE A 109 3.91 8.42 5.35
C ILE A 109 2.69 7.88 4.59
N ILE A 110 1.51 8.46 4.82
CA ILE A 110 0.29 8.08 4.09
C ILE A 110 0.42 8.34 2.58
N SER A 111 1.04 9.46 2.17
CA SER A 111 1.29 9.75 0.75
C SER A 111 2.16 8.66 0.11
N ILE A 112 3.21 8.22 0.78
CA ILE A 112 4.10 7.16 0.27
C ILE A 112 3.32 5.86 0.02
N TYR A 113 2.51 5.41 0.98
CA TYR A 113 1.69 4.22 0.78
C TYR A 113 0.67 4.39 -0.35
N HIS A 114 0.08 5.59 -0.47
CA HIS A 114 -0.88 5.89 -1.54
C HIS A 114 -0.22 5.81 -2.92
N GLU A 115 0.95 6.41 -3.09
CA GLU A 115 1.68 6.45 -4.35
C GLU A 115 2.05 5.04 -4.81
N VAL A 116 2.57 4.21 -3.90
CA VAL A 116 2.88 2.80 -4.20
C VAL A 116 1.61 2.01 -4.51
N LEU A 117 0.52 2.23 -3.77
CA LEU A 117 -0.75 1.56 -4.03
C LEU A 117 -1.28 1.90 -5.43
N GLU A 118 -1.29 3.18 -5.81
CA GLU A 118 -1.75 3.62 -7.13
C GLU A 118 -0.84 3.09 -8.25
N GLU A 119 0.47 3.03 -8.04
CA GLU A 119 1.41 2.40 -8.97
C GLU A 119 1.09 0.91 -9.19
N LEU A 120 0.94 0.15 -8.10
CA LEU A 120 0.62 -1.29 -8.15
C LEU A 120 -0.72 -1.57 -8.82
N LEU A 121 -1.74 -0.78 -8.52
CA LEU A 121 -3.07 -0.91 -9.13
C LEU A 121 -3.07 -0.54 -10.61
N SER A 122 -2.32 0.49 -11.00
CA SER A 122 -2.24 0.93 -12.41
C SER A 122 -1.65 -0.16 -13.30
N ARG A 123 -0.64 -0.88 -12.80
CA ARG A 123 -0.03 -2.02 -13.50
C ARG A 123 -0.99 -3.19 -13.73
N GLU A 124 -1.98 -3.40 -12.87
CA GLU A 124 -3.00 -4.44 -13.11
C GLU A 124 -3.78 -4.20 -14.41
N LEU A 125 -3.98 -2.92 -14.76
CA LEU A 125 -4.66 -2.52 -15.99
C LEU A 125 -3.74 -2.58 -17.23
N GLU A 126 -2.42 -2.56 -17.07
CA GLU A 126 -1.48 -2.73 -18.20
C GLU A 126 -1.37 -4.19 -18.65
N LEU A 127 -1.77 -5.14 -17.79
CA LEU A 127 -1.75 -6.58 -18.05
C LEU A 127 -3.01 -7.11 -18.75
N ILE A 128 -3.87 -6.20 -19.23
CA ILE A 128 -5.08 -6.46 -20.00
C ILE A 128 -5.11 -5.60 -21.27
#